data_AF-A0A023DKT2-F1
#
_entry.id   AF-A0A023DKT2-F1
#
_cell.length_a   1.000
_cell.length_b   1.000
_cell.length_c   1.000
_cell.angle_alpha   90.00
_cell.angle_beta   90.00
_cell.angle_gamma   90.00
#
_symmetry.space_group_name_H-M   'P 1'
#
loop_
_entity.id
_entity.type
_entity.pdbx_description
1 polymer ?
#
loop_
_entity_poly.entity_id
_entity_poly.type
_entity_poly.pdbx_seq_one_letter_code
_entity_poly.pdbx_strand_id
1 'polypeptide(L)' 'MGIFYTMFGGSVMMIGMMLFWIVLIVVGFYLLHRFINDRKEELSPMEILKVRLARGEITLDEFEQLSKKL' A
#
# COMPACT_ATOMS: atom_id res chain seq x y z
N MET A 1 -19.78 0.23 -44.71
CA MET A 1 -19.28 0.94 -43.51
C MET A 1 -19.82 0.35 -42.19
N GLY A 2 -20.10 -0.97 -42.10
CA GLY A 2 -20.72 -1.59 -40.91
C GLY A 2 -19.83 -2.58 -40.14
N ILE A 3 -18.86 -3.20 -40.81
CA ILE A 3 -17.94 -4.19 -40.23
C ILE A 3 -16.82 -3.59 -39.36
N PHE A 4 -16.46 -2.33 -39.59
CA PHE A 4 -15.48 -1.63 -38.75
C PHE A 4 -16.04 -1.33 -37.35
N TYR A 5 -17.34 -1.02 -37.24
CA TYR A 5 -17.97 -0.70 -35.95
C TYR A 5 -18.15 -1.92 -35.04
N THR A 6 -18.48 -3.08 -35.61
CA THR A 6 -18.64 -4.33 -34.83
C THR A 6 -17.30 -4.91 -34.39
N MET A 7 -16.25 -4.76 -35.20
CA MET A 7 -14.89 -5.18 -34.86
C MET A 7 -14.22 -4.26 -33.83
N PHE A 8 -14.52 -2.95 -33.85
CA PHE A 8 -14.10 -2.00 -32.81
C PHE A 8 -14.93 -2.13 -31.51
N GLY A 9 -16.22 -2.44 -31.59
CA GLY A 9 -17.08 -2.53 -30.41
C GLY A 9 -16.64 -3.61 -29.41
N GLY A 10 -16.28 -4.80 -29.89
CA GLY A 10 -15.80 -5.90 -29.03
C GLY A 10 -14.38 -5.68 -28.49
N SER A 11 -13.50 -5.07 -29.28
CA SER A 11 -12.11 -4.82 -28.90
C SER A 11 -11.96 -3.65 -27.92
N VAL A 12 -12.75 -2.59 -28.10
CA VAL A 12 -12.81 -1.45 -27.15
C VAL A 12 -13.35 -1.90 -25.79
N MET A 13 -14.34 -2.80 -25.76
CA MET A 13 -14.87 -3.34 -24.50
C MET A 13 -13.83 -4.17 -23.74
N MET A 14 -13.06 -5.00 -24.45
CA MET A 14 -11.96 -5.79 -23.87
C MET A 14 -10.83 -4.90 -23.33
N ILE A 15 -10.42 -3.88 -24.09
CA ILE A 15 -9.38 -2.93 -23.70
C ILE A 15 -9.85 -2.10 -22.50
N GLY A 16 -11.10 -1.64 -22.50
CA GLY A 16 -11.69 -0.89 -21.38
C GLY A 16 -11.67 -1.68 -20.07
N MET A 17 -12.03 -2.97 -20.13
CA MET A 17 -11.98 -3.86 -18.95
C MET A 17 -10.55 -4.07 -18.45
N MET A 18 -9.59 -4.28 -19.36
CA MET A 18 -8.18 -4.42 -19.00
C MET A 18 -7.61 -3.15 -18.37
N LEU A 19 -7.93 -1.97 -18.92
CA LEU A 19 -7.54 -0.69 -18.36
C LEU A 19 -8.16 -0.45 -16.98
N PHE A 20 -9.42 -0.84 -16.79
CA PHE A 20 -10.07 -0.77 -15.49
C PHE A 20 -9.29 -1.57 -14.43
N TRP A 21 -8.89 -2.81 -14.72
CA TRP A 21 -8.07 -3.61 -13.81
C TRP A 21 -6.70 -3.00 -13.52
N ILE A 22 -6.02 -2.46 -14.55
CA ILE A 22 -4.72 -1.79 -14.37
C ILE A 22 -4.88 -0.57 -13.45
N VAL A 23 -5.88 0.27 -13.68
CA VAL A 23 -6.16 1.44 -12.84
C VAL A 23 -6.47 0.99 -11.40
N LEU A 24 -7.26 -0.06 -11.22
CA LEU A 24 -7.59 -0.60 -9.90
C LEU A 24 -6.34 -1.03 -9.13
N ILE A 25 -5.41 -1.74 -9.80
CA ILE A 25 -4.14 -2.16 -9.20
C ILE A 25 -3.29 -0.95 -8.85
N VAL A 26 -3.14 0.01 -9.77
CA VAL A 26 -2.34 1.23 -9.54
C VAL A 26 -2.91 2.04 -8.37
N VAL A 27 -4.23 2.22 -8.32
CA VAL A 27 -4.91 2.92 -7.22
C VAL A 27 -4.72 2.16 -5.90
N GLY A 28 -4.90 0.84 -5.91
CA GLY A 28 -4.66 -0.01 -4.74
C GLY A 28 -3.23 0.11 -4.20
N PHE A 29 -2.22 0.03 -5.08
CA PHE A 29 -0.82 0.25 -4.72
C PHE A 29 -0.55 1.68 -4.28
N TYR A 30 -1.15 2.68 -4.90
CA TYR A 30 -0.99 4.08 -4.52
C TYR A 30 -1.55 4.35 -3.12
N LEU A 31 -2.75 3.86 -2.81
CA LEU A 31 -3.33 3.94 -1.48
C LEU A 31 -2.50 3.18 -0.45
N LEU A 32 -2.05 1.96 -0.79
CA LEU A 32 -1.21 1.17 0.09
C LEU A 32 0.14 1.85 0.35
N HIS A 33 0.78 2.41 -0.69
CA HIS A 33 2.02 3.15 -0.56
C HIS A 33 1.80 4.45 0.21
N ARG A 34 0.69 5.17 0.03
CA ARG A 34 0.35 6.35 0.85
C ARG A 34 0.24 5.97 2.32
N PHE A 35 -0.57 4.96 2.64
CA PHE A 35 -0.81 4.51 4.02
C PHE A 35 0.40 3.84 4.68
N ILE A 36 1.27 3.18 3.90
CA ILE A 36 2.52 2.59 4.41
C ILE A 36 3.59 3.66 4.52
N ASN A 37 3.68 4.62 3.59
CA ASN A 37 4.70 5.66 3.63
C ASN A 37 4.43 6.68 4.75
N ASP A 38 3.17 7.00 5.03
CA ASP A 38 2.79 7.77 6.22
C ASP A 38 3.14 6.98 7.51
N ARG A 39 3.01 5.64 7.49
CA ARG A 39 3.44 4.79 8.61
C ARG A 39 4.93 4.46 8.63
N LYS A 40 5.71 4.68 7.57
CA LYS A 40 7.15 4.34 7.55
C LYS A 40 7.96 5.30 8.43
N GLU A 41 7.50 6.54 8.57
CA GLU A 41 8.07 7.48 9.55
C GLU A 41 7.81 7.05 10.99
N GLU A 42 6.68 6.41 11.30
CA GLU A 42 6.37 5.86 12.64
C GLU A 42 6.94 4.44 12.86
N LEU A 43 6.98 3.62 11.80
CA LEU A 43 7.49 2.25 11.83
C LEU A 43 9.01 2.21 11.99
N SER A 44 9.77 3.17 11.46
CA SER A 44 11.23 3.23 11.65
C SER A 44 11.61 3.40 13.14
N PRO A 45 11.05 4.37 13.90
CA PRO A 45 11.19 4.45 15.36
C PRO A 45 10.70 3.19 16.08
N MET A 46 9.55 2.65 15.67
CA MET A 46 8.94 1.49 16.33
C MET A 46 9.67 0.16 16.05
N GLU A 47 10.29 0.01 14.88
CA GLU A 47 11.18 -1.09 14.53
C GLU A 47 12.47 -1.02 15.33
N ILE A 48 13.06 0.17 15.48
CA ILE A 48 14.24 0.37 16.33
C ILE A 48 13.91 -0.02 17.79
N LEU A 49 12.75 0.38 18.28
CA LEU A 49 12.24 0.00 19.61
C LEU A 49 12.06 -1.52 19.74
N LYS A 50 11.42 -2.19 18.77
CA LYS A 50 11.29 -3.66 18.79
C LYS A 50 12.63 -4.39 18.78
N VAL A 51 13.58 -3.92 17.97
CA VAL A 51 14.92 -4.52 17.89
C VAL A 51 15.66 -4.38 19.22
N ARG A 52 15.56 -3.22 19.89
CA ARG A 52 16.18 -3.00 21.22
C ARG A 52 15.52 -3.81 22.33
N LEU A 53 14.19 -3.98 22.28
CA LEU A 53 13.46 -4.86 23.20
C LEU A 53 13.90 -6.31 23.04
N ALA A 54 14.04 -6.80 21.81
CA ALA A 54 14.51 -8.16 21.53
C ALA A 54 15.97 -8.39 21.95
N ARG A 55 16.79 -7.34 21.97
CA ARG A 55 18.15 -7.37 22.54
C ARG A 55 18.19 -7.30 24.06
N GLY A 56 17.05 -6.98 24.70
CA GLY A 56 16.97 -6.77 26.14
C GLY A 56 17.63 -5.46 26.62
N GLU A 57 17.89 -4.52 25.70
CA GLU A 57 18.47 -3.21 26.03
C GLU A 57 17.44 -2.27 26.69
N ILE A 58 16.16 -2.55 26.51
CA ILE A 58 15.02 -1.84 27.11
C ILE A 58 14.03 -2.84 27.70
N THR A 59 13.34 -2.42 28.75
CA THR A 59 12.30 -3.23 29.40
C THR A 59 10.93 -3.05 28.74
N LEU A 60 10.02 -3.99 28.97
CA LEU A 60 8.67 -3.98 28.38
C LEU A 60 7.91 -2.68 28.73
N ASP A 61 8.10 -2.17 29.95
CA ASP A 61 7.47 -0.93 30.43
C ASP A 61 7.96 0.31 29.67
N GLU A 62 9.27 0.39 29.38
CA GLU A 62 9.85 1.52 28.63
C GLU A 62 9.38 1.50 27.16
N PHE A 63 9.24 0.31 26.58
CA PHE A 63 8.66 0.13 25.24
C PHE A 63 7.21 0.60 25.20
N GLU A 64 6.40 0.27 26.20
CA GLU A 64 4.98 0.62 26.24
C GLU A 64 4.77 2.14 26.43
N GLN A 65 5.61 2.80 27.23
CA GLN A 65 5.56 4.25 27.39
C GLN A 65 5.95 5.01 26.11
N LEU A 66 6.96 4.53 25.38
CA LEU A 66 7.40 5.13 24.12
C LEU A 66 6.38 4.88 23.00
N SER A 67 5.78 3.69 22.96
CA SER A 67 4.71 3.32 22.03
C SER A 67 3.43 4.15 22.21
N LYS A 68 3.16 4.66 23.41
CA LYS A 68 1.96 5.47 23.71
C LYS A 68 2.13 6.96 23.40
N LYS A 69 3.37 7.40 23.17
CA LYS A 69 3.75 8.81 23.03
C LYS A 69 4.03 9.20 21.57
N LEU A 70 4.27 8.21 20.71
CA LEU A 70 4.02 8.31 19.26
C LEU A 70 2.51 8.19 19.00
#